data_AF-A0A7C5ZFE5-F1
#
_entry.id   AF-A0A7C5ZFE5-F1
#
_cell.length_a   1.000
_cell.length_b   1.000
_cell.length_c   1.000
_cell.angle_alpha   90.00
_cell.angle_beta   90.00
_cell.angle_gamma   90.00
#
_symmetry.space_group_name_H-M   'P 1'
#
loop_
_entity.id
_entity.type
_entity.pdbx_description
1 polymer ?
#
loop_
_entity_poly.entity_id
_entity_poly.type
_entity_poly.pdbx_seq_one_letter_code
_entity_poly.pdbx_strand_id
1 'polypeptide(L)'
;MLDRRFWFILAVFSSLIFCDKGLQPPEETPDMPVFSIEPLGGNPVGSWQPDDSLSLELVILDESAIPSIVDSLALNPRWEGIFHFEITGVCSISAVVTLAPEVWVSSLPNPMSFLFTDTLRASGPFELIDDRILCLPMENQVFRLDTLGISSTSRGMDLISVNNMFSYEGILSIPVTLVFHLQPLATESSTLKISALRHQMP
;
A
#
# COMPACT_ATOMS: atom_id res chain seq x y z
N MET A 1 46.81 -13.37 -57.43
CA MET A 1 45.54 -12.84 -57.97
C MET A 1 44.43 -13.30 -57.05
N LEU A 2 44.02 -12.47 -56.08
CA LEU A 2 42.87 -12.79 -55.23
C LEU A 2 41.60 -12.43 -56.01
N ASP A 3 40.74 -13.42 -56.20
CA ASP A 3 39.58 -13.38 -57.09
C ASP A 3 38.53 -12.38 -56.56
N ARG A 4 37.97 -11.57 -57.46
CA ARG A 4 37.01 -10.48 -57.20
C ARG A 4 35.71 -10.99 -56.55
N ARG A 5 35.48 -12.30 -56.62
CA ARG A 5 34.38 -13.03 -55.94
C ARG A 5 34.55 -13.09 -54.42
N PHE A 6 35.80 -13.08 -53.92
CA PHE A 6 36.08 -13.16 -52.48
C PHE A 6 35.68 -11.88 -51.74
N TRP A 7 35.82 -10.72 -52.39
CA TRP A 7 35.39 -9.42 -51.85
C TRP A 7 33.86 -9.29 -51.73
N PHE A 8 33.11 -9.92 -52.64
CA PHE A 8 31.64 -9.89 -52.57
C PHE A 8 31.09 -10.72 -51.41
N ILE A 9 31.70 -11.86 -51.08
CA ILE A 9 31.25 -12.71 -49.96
C ILE A 9 31.54 -12.02 -48.61
N LEU A 10 32.67 -11.32 -48.48
CA LEU A 10 32.99 -10.56 -47.27
C LEU A 10 32.04 -9.36 -47.07
N ALA A 11 31.64 -8.68 -48.15
CA ALA A 11 30.70 -7.58 -48.10
C ALA A 11 29.30 -8.04 -47.64
N VAL A 12 28.81 -9.19 -48.14
CA VAL A 12 27.50 -9.74 -47.76
C VAL A 12 27.48 -10.21 -46.29
N PHE A 13 28.58 -10.77 -45.78
CA PHE A 13 28.68 -11.11 -44.35
C PHE A 13 28.81 -9.87 -43.44
N SER A 14 29.43 -8.78 -43.91
CA SER A 14 29.54 -7.53 -43.13
C SER A 14 28.21 -6.77 -43.01
N SER A 15 27.25 -7.00 -43.92
CA SER A 15 25.91 -6.42 -43.85
C SER A 15 24.92 -7.22 -43.00
N LEU A 16 25.26 -8.43 -42.55
CA LEU A 16 24.42 -9.26 -41.66
C LEU A 16 24.79 -9.13 -40.17
N ILE A 17 25.77 -8.28 -39.84
CA ILE A 17 26.16 -7.95 -38.45
C ILE A 17 25.67 -6.55 -38.05
N PHE A 18 24.82 -5.92 -38.88
CA PHE A 18 23.97 -4.84 -38.39
C PHE A 18 22.84 -5.47 -37.58
N CYS A 19 23.10 -5.53 -36.28
CA CYS A 19 22.11 -5.49 -35.21
C CYS A 19 20.78 -4.87 -35.67
N ASP A 20 19.81 -5.71 -36.03
CA ASP A 20 18.44 -5.49 -35.55
C ASP A 20 18.46 -5.79 -34.06
N LYS A 21 19.10 -4.89 -33.30
CA LYS A 21 18.59 -4.58 -31.97
C LYS A 21 17.20 -4.05 -32.28
N GLY A 22 16.21 -4.94 -32.19
CA GLY A 22 14.81 -4.55 -32.21
C GLY A 22 14.71 -3.29 -31.37
N LEU A 23 14.16 -2.24 -31.97
CA LEU A 23 13.88 -0.97 -31.32
C LEU A 23 13.38 -1.33 -29.92
N GLN A 24 14.23 -1.13 -28.92
CA GLN A 24 13.80 -1.25 -27.54
C GLN A 24 12.62 -0.29 -27.48
N PRO A 25 11.39 -0.77 -27.18
CA PRO A 25 10.27 0.12 -27.06
C PRO A 25 10.73 1.25 -26.13
N PRO A 26 10.46 2.52 -26.47
CA PRO A 26 10.90 3.63 -25.63
C PRO A 26 10.53 3.25 -24.20
N GLU A 27 11.50 3.31 -23.28
CA GLU A 27 11.23 3.07 -21.86
C GLU A 27 10.00 3.93 -21.54
N GLU A 28 8.84 3.29 -21.42
CA GLU A 28 7.67 3.93 -20.87
C GLU A 28 8.14 4.25 -19.46
N THR A 29 8.41 5.53 -19.20
CA THR A 29 8.54 6.03 -17.83
C THR A 29 7.33 5.44 -17.11
N PRO A 30 7.53 4.55 -16.12
CA PRO A 30 6.41 3.91 -15.46
C PRO A 30 5.52 5.04 -14.93
N ASP A 31 4.25 5.02 -15.32
CA ASP A 31 3.29 6.03 -14.89
C ASP A 31 3.28 5.99 -13.36
N MET A 32 3.84 7.04 -12.75
CA MET A 32 3.93 7.13 -11.30
C MET A 32 2.51 7.13 -10.73
N PRO A 33 2.23 6.33 -9.69
CA PRO A 33 0.91 6.29 -9.09
C PRO A 33 0.50 7.68 -8.60
N VAL A 34 -0.73 8.07 -8.91
CA VAL A 34 -1.30 9.35 -8.48
C VAL A 34 -1.97 9.17 -7.12
N PHE A 35 -1.49 9.93 -6.13
CA PHE A 35 -2.07 9.99 -4.80
C PHE A 35 -2.84 11.29 -4.62
N SER A 36 -4.01 11.21 -3.98
CA SER A 36 -4.81 12.41 -3.62
C SER A 36 -4.20 13.19 -2.44
N ILE A 37 -3.39 12.53 -1.62
CA ILE A 37 -2.61 13.12 -0.54
C ILE A 37 -1.14 12.83 -0.84
N GLU A 38 -0.30 13.86 -0.92
CA GLU A 38 1.10 13.67 -1.32
C GLU A 38 1.91 12.99 -0.20
N PRO A 39 2.57 11.85 -0.46
CA PRO A 39 3.45 11.21 0.51
C PRO A 39 4.74 12.01 0.68
N LEU A 40 5.17 12.18 1.93
CA LEU A 40 6.38 12.95 2.26
C LEU A 40 7.65 12.11 2.09
N GLY A 41 7.53 10.79 2.23
CA GLY A 41 8.60 9.81 2.18
C GLY A 41 9.07 9.35 3.56
N GLY A 42 10.04 8.45 3.55
CA GLY A 42 10.74 7.97 4.74
C GLY A 42 11.04 6.48 4.72
N ASN A 43 11.52 5.98 5.87
CA ASN A 43 11.92 4.59 6.01
C ASN A 43 10.78 3.75 6.61
N PRO A 44 10.28 2.72 5.91
CA PRO A 44 9.25 1.81 6.43
C PRO A 44 9.78 0.80 7.44
N VAL A 45 11.09 0.58 7.54
CA VAL A 45 11.68 -0.51 8.34
C VAL A 45 11.26 -0.41 9.80
N GLY A 46 10.70 -1.51 10.32
CA GLY A 46 10.16 -1.59 11.67
C GLY A 46 8.92 -2.48 11.76
N SER A 47 8.39 -2.59 12.97
CA SER A 47 7.07 -3.18 13.24
C SER A 47 6.11 -2.06 13.60
N TRP A 48 4.94 -2.08 12.98
CA TRP A 48 3.95 -1.02 13.07
C TRP A 48 2.59 -1.60 13.39
N GLN A 49 1.87 -0.91 14.25
CA GLN A 49 0.52 -1.28 14.69
C GLN A 49 -0.42 -0.07 14.50
N PRO A 50 -1.74 -0.28 14.54
CA PRO A 50 -2.71 0.81 14.53
C PRO A 50 -2.39 1.88 15.59
N ASP A 51 -2.47 3.15 15.20
CA ASP A 51 -2.46 4.26 16.17
C ASP A 51 -3.73 4.19 17.04
N ASP A 52 -3.56 4.35 18.36
CA ASP A 52 -4.65 4.21 19.33
C ASP A 52 -5.67 5.35 19.26
N SER A 53 -5.27 6.51 18.72
CA SER A 53 -6.11 7.71 18.64
C SER A 53 -6.93 7.77 17.35
N LEU A 54 -6.30 7.45 16.22
CA LEU A 54 -6.93 7.42 14.91
C LEU A 54 -6.17 6.41 14.06
N SER A 55 -6.72 5.21 13.85
CA SER A 55 -5.99 4.13 13.18
C SER A 55 -6.13 4.14 11.66
N LEU A 56 -7.32 4.48 11.15
CA LEU A 56 -7.62 4.51 9.73
C LEU A 56 -8.55 5.68 9.45
N GLU A 57 -8.16 6.52 8.52
CA GLU A 57 -9.01 7.56 7.95
C GLU A 57 -9.47 7.12 6.55
N LEU A 58 -10.73 7.39 6.24
CA LEU A 58 -11.27 7.23 4.89
C LEU A 58 -11.69 8.61 4.40
N VAL A 59 -11.01 9.09 3.36
CA VAL A 59 -11.22 10.40 2.76
C VAL A 59 -12.06 10.24 1.50
N ILE A 60 -13.21 10.92 1.44
CA ILE A 60 -14.06 10.98 0.25
C ILE A 60 -13.46 12.02 -0.70
N LEU A 61 -13.18 11.61 -1.93
CA LEU A 61 -12.51 12.47 -2.92
C LEU A 61 -13.49 13.33 -3.72
N ASP A 62 -14.74 12.89 -3.82
CA ASP A 62 -15.81 13.61 -4.50
C ASP A 62 -17.12 13.43 -3.75
N GLU A 63 -17.50 14.44 -2.96
CA GLU A 63 -18.77 14.44 -2.23
C GLU A 63 -19.98 14.49 -3.17
N SER A 64 -19.83 14.99 -4.41
CA SER A 64 -20.91 15.04 -5.39
C SER A 64 -21.28 13.65 -5.94
N ALA A 65 -20.40 12.66 -5.76
CA ALA A 65 -20.68 11.26 -6.06
C ALA A 65 -21.67 10.63 -5.07
N ILE A 66 -21.94 11.28 -3.93
CA ILE A 66 -22.96 10.84 -2.98
C ILE A 66 -24.35 11.19 -3.55
N PRO A 67 -25.23 10.20 -3.80
CA PRO A 67 -26.56 10.46 -4.34
C PRO A 67 -27.38 11.37 -3.44
N SER A 68 -28.15 12.28 -4.03
CA SER A 68 -28.97 13.27 -3.30
C SER A 68 -30.07 12.70 -2.41
N ILE A 69 -30.33 11.39 -2.48
CA ILE A 69 -31.25 10.68 -1.56
C ILE A 69 -30.61 10.44 -0.19
N VAL A 70 -29.28 10.50 -0.11
CA VAL A 70 -28.51 10.35 1.12
C VAL A 70 -28.43 11.71 1.80
N ASP A 71 -28.99 11.80 3.01
CA ASP A 71 -28.91 13.01 3.84
C ASP A 71 -27.57 13.11 4.56
N SER A 72 -27.07 11.97 5.03
CA SER A 72 -25.78 11.88 5.69
C SER A 72 -25.18 10.48 5.57
N LEU A 73 -23.86 10.43 5.56
CA LEU A 73 -23.06 9.22 5.49
C LEU A 73 -22.05 9.26 6.65
N ALA A 74 -22.17 8.33 7.59
CA ALA A 74 -21.16 8.13 8.62
C ALA A 74 -20.29 6.94 8.22
N LEU A 75 -18.99 7.15 8.12
CA LEU A 75 -18.02 6.10 7.83
C LEU A 75 -17.24 5.83 9.12
N ASN A 76 -17.32 4.60 9.61
CA ASN A 76 -16.55 4.14 10.77
C ASN A 76 -15.47 3.15 10.31
N PRO A 77 -14.39 3.64 9.69
CA PRO A 77 -13.26 2.80 9.32
C PRO A 77 -12.50 2.37 10.58
N ARG A 78 -12.05 1.13 10.59
CA ARG A 78 -11.11 0.61 11.59
C ARG A 78 -10.24 -0.44 10.94
N TRP A 79 -9.07 -0.64 11.51
CA TRP A 79 -8.27 -1.80 11.16
C TRP A 79 -7.56 -2.34 12.39
N GLU A 80 -7.21 -3.61 12.31
CA GLU A 80 -6.42 -4.31 13.30
C GLU A 80 -5.37 -5.16 12.59
N GLY A 81 -4.19 -5.31 13.20
CA GLY A 81 -3.11 -6.10 12.60
C GLY A 81 -1.74 -5.49 12.81
N ILE A 82 -0.78 -6.01 12.07
CA ILE A 82 0.62 -5.60 12.15
C ILE A 82 1.19 -5.50 10.74
N PHE A 83 1.96 -4.45 10.51
CA PHE A 83 2.82 -4.29 9.35
C PHE A 83 4.26 -4.43 9.81
N HIS A 84 5.00 -5.37 9.24
CA HIS A 84 6.41 -5.57 9.54
C HIS A 84 7.25 -5.43 8.28
N PHE A 85 8.30 -4.60 8.35
CA PHE A 85 9.23 -4.34 7.26
C PHE A 85 10.65 -4.54 7.76
N GLU A 86 11.39 -5.45 7.11
CA GLU A 86 12.77 -5.74 7.43
C GLU A 86 13.73 -4.92 6.56
N ILE A 87 14.91 -4.64 7.11
CA ILE A 87 16.00 -3.96 6.38
C ILE A 87 16.52 -4.78 5.19
N THR A 88 16.20 -6.07 5.14
CA THR A 88 16.51 -6.99 4.04
C THR A 88 15.61 -6.77 2.82
N GLY A 89 14.61 -5.89 2.90
CA GLY A 89 13.63 -5.63 1.83
C GLY A 89 12.47 -6.62 1.82
N VAL A 90 12.21 -7.30 2.94
CA VAL A 90 11.11 -8.25 3.10
C VAL A 90 10.04 -7.66 4.02
N CYS A 91 8.77 -7.84 3.67
CA CYS A 91 7.65 -7.47 4.53
C CYS A 91 6.83 -8.69 4.96
N SER A 92 6.17 -8.56 6.10
CA SER A 92 5.13 -9.47 6.57
C SER A 92 3.98 -8.62 7.10
N ILE A 93 2.82 -8.73 6.45
CA ILE A 93 1.63 -7.95 6.77
C ILE A 93 0.49 -8.93 7.00
N SER A 94 -0.17 -8.75 8.14
CA SER A 94 -1.40 -9.45 8.50
C SER A 94 -2.32 -8.45 9.17
N ALA A 95 -3.33 -8.00 8.44
CA ALA A 95 -4.28 -7.03 8.93
C ALA A 95 -5.70 -7.29 8.43
N VAL A 96 -6.67 -6.79 9.17
CA VAL A 96 -8.10 -6.82 8.83
C VAL A 96 -8.59 -5.39 8.83
N VAL A 97 -9.06 -4.92 7.69
CA VAL A 97 -9.72 -3.62 7.53
C VAL A 97 -11.21 -3.84 7.61
N THR A 98 -11.89 -3.06 8.45
CA THR A 98 -13.34 -3.09 8.55
C THR A 98 -13.89 -1.69 8.33
N LEU A 99 -14.88 -1.59 7.43
CA LEU A 99 -15.63 -0.37 7.19
C LEU A 99 -17.10 -0.63 7.52
N ALA A 100 -17.64 0.13 8.47
CA ALA A 100 -19.05 0.06 8.84
C ALA A 100 -19.75 1.38 8.49
N PRO A 101 -20.19 1.55 7.22
CA PRO A 101 -20.88 2.77 6.82
C PRO A 101 -22.34 2.74 7.30
N GLU A 102 -22.82 3.89 7.76
CA GLU A 102 -24.23 4.14 8.08
C GLU A 102 -24.75 5.25 7.17
N VAL A 103 -25.76 4.91 6.37
CA VAL A 103 -26.38 5.79 5.37
C VAL A 103 -27.74 6.23 5.88
N TRP A 104 -27.91 7.53 6.09
CA TRP A 104 -29.20 8.13 6.44
C TRP A 104 -29.86 8.66 5.18
N VAL A 105 -31.13 8.33 5.01
CA VAL A 105 -31.96 8.80 3.89
C VAL A 105 -33.27 9.36 4.44
N SER A 106 -33.75 10.48 3.89
CA SER A 106 -34.87 11.26 4.44
C SER A 106 -36.16 10.45 4.57
N SER A 107 -36.30 9.40 3.77
CA SER A 107 -37.49 8.55 3.70
C SER A 107 -37.49 7.40 4.72
N LEU A 108 -36.39 7.12 5.41
CA LEU A 108 -36.27 6.01 6.35
C LEU A 108 -36.05 6.50 7.80
N PRO A 109 -36.73 5.89 8.79
CA PRO A 109 -36.57 6.27 10.19
C PRO A 109 -35.26 5.77 10.83
N ASN A 110 -34.61 4.78 10.23
CA ASN A 110 -33.36 4.19 10.70
C ASN A 110 -32.32 4.23 9.58
N PRO A 111 -31.02 4.37 9.90
CA PRO A 111 -29.98 4.32 8.89
C PRO A 111 -29.89 2.92 8.29
N MET A 112 -29.43 2.86 7.05
CA MET A 112 -28.95 1.61 6.47
C MET A 112 -27.50 1.40 6.91
N SER A 113 -27.27 0.41 7.75
CA SER A 113 -25.94 0.04 8.23
C SER A 113 -25.38 -1.11 7.40
N PHE A 114 -24.13 -1.00 6.98
CA PHE A 114 -23.44 -2.05 6.24
C PHE A 114 -22.14 -2.44 6.93
N LEU A 115 -21.58 -3.57 6.53
CA LEU A 115 -20.29 -4.04 7.03
C LEU A 115 -19.46 -4.60 5.87
N PHE A 116 -18.30 -4.00 5.67
CA PHE A 116 -17.28 -4.47 4.74
C PHE A 116 -16.06 -4.87 5.53
N THR A 117 -15.49 -6.02 5.19
CA THR A 117 -14.26 -6.52 5.79
C THR A 117 -13.32 -6.97 4.68
N ASP A 118 -12.11 -6.43 4.68
CA ASP A 118 -11.03 -6.81 3.79
C ASP A 118 -9.87 -7.36 4.62
N THR A 119 -9.24 -8.44 4.16
CA THR A 119 -8.14 -9.08 4.88
C THR A 119 -6.86 -8.87 4.09
N LEU A 120 -5.96 -8.06 4.64
CA LEU A 120 -4.68 -7.75 4.03
C LEU A 120 -3.66 -8.80 4.43
N ARG A 121 -3.09 -9.47 3.45
CA ARG A 121 -1.98 -10.41 3.62
C ARG A 121 -0.91 -10.12 2.58
N ALA A 122 0.31 -9.92 3.05
CA ALA A 122 1.50 -9.87 2.22
C ALA A 122 2.65 -10.55 2.96
N SER A 123 3.43 -11.32 2.23
CA SER A 123 4.68 -11.90 2.73
C SER A 123 5.64 -12.03 1.56
N GLY A 124 6.80 -11.39 1.67
CA GLY A 124 7.80 -11.42 0.59
C GLY A 124 8.48 -10.08 0.37
N PRO A 125 9.15 -9.91 -0.78
CA PRO A 125 9.89 -8.69 -1.08
C PRO A 125 8.96 -7.51 -1.28
N PHE A 126 9.35 -6.34 -0.75
CA PHE A 126 8.72 -5.06 -1.06
C PHE A 126 9.73 -4.15 -1.77
N GLU A 127 9.21 -3.17 -2.50
CA GLU A 127 10.02 -2.15 -3.16
C GLU A 127 9.67 -0.76 -2.64
N LEU A 128 10.68 0.10 -2.50
CA LEU A 128 10.51 1.50 -2.15
C LEU A 128 11.05 2.35 -3.31
N ILE A 129 10.15 3.07 -3.98
CA ILE A 129 10.45 3.94 -5.12
C ILE A 129 10.46 5.39 -4.64
N ASP A 130 11.50 6.15 -5.01
CA ASP A 130 11.71 7.56 -4.67
C ASP A 130 11.54 7.87 -3.16
N ASP A 131 11.89 6.92 -2.30
CA ASP A 131 11.73 6.97 -0.84
C ASP A 131 10.29 7.26 -0.37
N ARG A 132 9.29 7.12 -1.25
CA ARG A 132 7.93 7.63 -1.06
C ARG A 132 6.82 6.66 -1.44
N ILE A 133 7.11 5.67 -2.28
CA ILE A 133 6.11 4.76 -2.82
C ILE A 133 6.52 3.35 -2.45
N LEU A 134 5.65 2.69 -1.69
CA LEU A 134 5.81 1.34 -1.20
C LEU A 134 4.99 0.39 -2.08
N CYS A 135 5.67 -0.51 -2.78
CA CYS A 135 5.05 -1.57 -3.56
C CYS A 135 5.12 -2.88 -2.76
N LEU A 136 3.95 -3.47 -2.49
CA LEU A 136 3.75 -4.59 -1.57
C LEU A 136 3.28 -5.83 -2.33
N PRO A 137 3.76 -7.03 -1.96
CA PRO A 137 3.36 -8.30 -2.57
C PRO A 137 2.03 -8.77 -1.96
N MET A 138 0.99 -7.96 -2.14
CA MET A 138 -0.31 -8.21 -1.55
C MET A 138 -1.13 -9.20 -2.37
N GLU A 139 -1.90 -10.01 -1.68
CA GLU A 139 -2.82 -10.97 -2.29
C GLU A 139 -4.28 -10.60 -1.98
N ASN A 140 -5.17 -10.80 -2.96
CA ASN A 140 -6.63 -10.76 -2.81
C ASN A 140 -7.17 -9.54 -2.04
N GLN A 141 -7.22 -8.38 -2.70
CA GLN A 141 -7.69 -7.16 -2.06
C GLN A 141 -8.96 -6.61 -2.72
N VAL A 142 -9.87 -6.07 -1.90
CA VAL A 142 -11.00 -5.28 -2.39
C VAL A 142 -10.54 -3.86 -2.70
N PHE A 143 -9.71 -3.30 -1.82
CA PHE A 143 -9.05 -2.02 -2.04
C PHE A 143 -7.66 -2.22 -2.61
N ARG A 144 -7.26 -1.38 -3.57
CA ARG A 144 -5.89 -1.32 -4.09
C ARG A 144 -4.95 -0.80 -3.00
N LEU A 145 -4.28 -1.73 -2.34
CA LEU A 145 -3.37 -1.52 -1.20
C LEU A 145 -2.02 -2.22 -1.44
N ASP A 146 -1.78 -2.66 -2.67
CA ASP A 146 -0.50 -3.16 -3.19
C ASP A 146 0.48 -2.03 -3.49
N THR A 147 0.00 -0.81 -3.71
CA THR A 147 0.82 0.39 -3.89
C THR A 147 0.37 1.48 -2.91
N LEU A 148 1.25 1.87 -2.00
CA LEU A 148 0.97 2.84 -0.94
C LEU A 148 2.00 3.97 -0.95
N GLY A 149 1.55 5.21 -0.75
CA GLY A 149 2.41 6.33 -0.40
C GLY A 149 2.83 6.22 1.06
N ILE A 150 4.08 6.53 1.38
CA ILE A 150 4.60 6.53 2.75
C ILE A 150 4.96 7.93 3.21
N SER A 151 4.54 8.27 4.44
CA SER A 151 5.04 9.41 5.20
C SER A 151 5.50 8.91 6.57
N SER A 152 6.80 8.65 6.73
CA SER A 152 7.35 8.01 7.94
C SER A 152 8.18 8.99 8.77
N THR A 153 7.98 8.95 10.08
CA THR A 153 8.73 9.71 11.08
C THR A 153 9.23 8.78 12.19
N SER A 154 10.05 9.28 13.10
CA SER A 154 10.51 8.50 14.26
C SER A 154 9.40 8.13 15.27
N ARG A 155 8.19 8.72 15.14
CA ARG A 155 7.08 8.55 16.09
C ARG A 155 5.88 7.83 15.50
N GLY A 156 5.80 7.73 14.18
CA GLY A 156 4.64 7.20 13.49
C GLY A 156 4.85 7.21 11.98
N MET A 157 3.98 6.49 11.28
CA MET A 157 4.01 6.33 9.84
C MET A 157 2.58 6.40 9.31
N ASP A 158 2.38 7.16 8.24
CA ASP A 158 1.16 7.11 7.47
C ASP A 158 1.38 6.31 6.19
N LEU A 159 0.47 5.39 5.90
CA LEU A 159 0.38 4.71 4.60
C LEU A 159 -0.87 5.19 3.88
N ILE A 160 -0.69 5.76 2.70
CA ILE A 160 -1.73 6.42 1.92
C ILE A 160 -2.04 5.53 0.71
N SER A 161 -3.27 5.09 0.56
CA SER A 161 -3.64 4.32 -0.62
C SER A 161 -3.76 5.20 -1.86
N VAL A 162 -3.52 4.59 -3.02
CA VAL A 162 -3.99 5.17 -4.29
C VAL A 162 -5.52 5.30 -4.27
N ASN A 163 -6.07 6.06 -5.22
CA ASN A 163 -7.52 6.23 -5.31
C ASN A 163 -8.22 4.87 -5.45
N ASN A 164 -9.20 4.68 -4.58
CA ASN A 164 -10.03 3.50 -4.46
C ASN A 164 -11.48 3.84 -4.77
N MET A 165 -12.29 2.83 -5.06
CA MET A 165 -13.73 3.00 -5.24
C MET A 165 -14.47 2.20 -4.18
N PHE A 166 -15.11 2.91 -3.25
CA PHE A 166 -16.11 2.30 -2.39
C PHE A 166 -17.38 2.07 -3.20
N SER A 167 -17.67 0.82 -3.54
CA SER A 167 -18.86 0.47 -4.33
C SER A 167 -19.81 -0.42 -3.55
N TYR A 168 -21.09 -0.06 -3.53
CA TYR A 168 -22.15 -0.87 -2.93
C TYR A 168 -23.24 -1.15 -3.95
N GLU A 169 -23.39 -2.43 -4.31
CA GLU A 169 -24.47 -2.99 -5.14
C GLU A 169 -24.84 -2.18 -6.41
N GLY A 170 -23.88 -1.42 -6.96
CA GLY A 170 -24.10 -0.53 -8.11
C GLY A 170 -24.93 0.72 -7.81
N ILE A 171 -25.31 0.97 -6.55
CA ILE A 171 -26.11 2.11 -6.10
C ILE A 171 -25.20 3.25 -5.64
N LEU A 172 -24.14 2.92 -4.90
CA LEU A 172 -23.14 3.87 -4.43
C LEU A 172 -21.81 3.52 -5.07
N SER A 173 -21.14 4.52 -5.61
CA SER A 173 -19.77 4.41 -6.08
C SER A 173 -19.07 5.71 -5.71
N ILE A 174 -18.35 5.68 -4.60
CA ILE A 174 -17.74 6.87 -4.01
C ILE A 174 -16.22 6.71 -4.14
N PRO A 175 -15.53 7.64 -4.81
CA PRO A 175 -14.07 7.62 -4.85
C PRO A 175 -13.51 7.98 -3.49
N VAL A 176 -12.59 7.16 -3.01
CA VAL A 176 -12.03 7.26 -1.65
C VAL A 176 -10.52 7.06 -1.65
N THR A 177 -9.86 7.63 -0.65
CA THR A 177 -8.49 7.29 -0.26
C THR A 177 -8.50 6.79 1.17
N LEU A 178 -7.74 5.75 1.45
CA LEU A 178 -7.54 5.21 2.79
C LEU A 178 -6.19 5.70 3.31
N VAL A 179 -6.15 6.24 4.52
CA VAL A 179 -4.93 6.62 5.22
C VAL A 179 -4.81 5.79 6.48
N PHE A 180 -3.86 4.88 6.49
CA PHE A 180 -3.53 4.09 7.67
C PHE A 180 -2.55 4.89 8.50
N HIS A 181 -2.91 5.15 9.74
CA HIS A 181 -2.02 5.79 10.71
C HIS A 181 -1.47 4.71 11.62
N LEU A 182 -0.14 4.62 11.65
CA LEU A 182 0.57 3.61 12.38
C LEU A 182 1.52 4.20 13.41
N GLN A 183 1.62 3.51 14.53
CA GLN A 183 2.60 3.77 15.57
C GLN A 183 3.58 2.59 15.67
N PRO A 184 4.82 2.83 16.14
CA PRO A 184 5.77 1.75 16.37
C PRO A 184 5.21 0.73 17.36
N LEU A 185 5.31 -0.56 17.01
CA LEU A 185 4.99 -1.64 17.93
C LEU A 185 6.01 -1.59 19.08
N ALA A 186 5.53 -1.34 20.31
CA ALA A 186 6.38 -1.32 21.48
C ALA A 186 7.10 -2.67 21.60
N THR A 187 8.42 -2.65 21.48
CA THR A 187 9.23 -3.84 21.75
C THR A 187 9.21 -4.02 23.26
N GLU A 188 8.47 -5.02 23.77
CA GLU A 188 8.63 -5.41 25.16
C GLU A 188 10.10 -5.80 25.37
N SER A 189 10.84 -4.90 26.02
CA SER A 189 12.19 -5.18 26.50
C SER A 189 12.04 -6.31 27.51
N SER A 190 12.38 -7.52 27.09
CA SER A 190 12.55 -8.69 27.94
C SER A 190 13.78 -8.50 28.83
N THR A 191 13.71 -7.52 29.73
CA THR A 191 14.53 -7.50 30.94
C THR A 191 14.07 -8.65 31.81
N LEU A 192 14.67 -9.82 31.60
CA LEU A 192 14.76 -10.88 32.58
C LEU A 192 15.20 -10.26 33.91
N LYS A 193 14.24 -10.01 34.82
CA LYS A 193 14.55 -9.79 36.23
C LYS A 193 15.09 -11.10 36.77
N ILE A 194 16.40 -11.31 36.63
CA ILE A 194 17.13 -12.29 37.43
C ILE A 194 17.16 -11.72 38.85
N SER A 195 16.10 -11.98 39.61
CA SER A 195 16.11 -11.79 41.05
C SER A 195 17.06 -12.82 41.63
N ALA A 196 18.33 -12.41 41.83
CA ALA A 196 19.28 -13.16 42.64
C ALA A 196 18.71 -13.26 44.07
N LEU A 197 18.12 -14.42 44.38
CA LEU A 197 17.85 -14.85 45.75
C LEU A 197 19.20 -15.00 46.46
N ARG A 198 19.64 -13.91 47.11
CA ARG A 198 20.71 -13.96 48.10
C ARG A 198 20.20 -14.80 49.26
N HIS A 199 20.73 -16.02 49.39
CA HIS A 199 20.64 -16.80 50.62
C HIS A 199 21.15 -15.95 51.79
N GLN A 200 20.26 -15.60 52.71
CA GLN A 200 20.63 -15.35 54.10
C GLN A 200 20.59 -16.70 54.80
N MET A 201 21.77 -17.24 55.13
CA MET A 201 21.91 -18.14 56.26
C MET A 201 22.46 -17.31 57.43
N PRO A 202 21.93 -17.49 58.65
CA PRO A 202 22.62 -17.07 59.87
C PRO A 202 23.91 -17.87 60.10
#